data_AF-A0A4U9HD20-F1
#
_entry.id   AF-A0A4U9HD20-F1
#
_cell.length_a   1.000
_cell.length_b   1.000
_cell.length_c   1.000
_cell.angle_alpha   90.00
_cell.angle_beta   90.00
_cell.angle_gamma   90.00
#
_symmetry.space_group_name_H-M   'P 1'
#
loop_
_entity.id
_entity.type
_entity.pdbx_description
1 polymer ?
#
loop_
_entity_poly.entity_id
_entity_poly.type
_entity_poly.pdbx_seq_one_letter_code
_entity_poly.pdbx_strand_id
1 'polypeptide(L)'
;MTIHFGKLALALGTLLISSQALAHAHHSHGKPMTEAEQRAAAGVFDDKQVQDRALSDWDGVWQSVYPYLLSGDLDPVFKQKAEKDKSKTVAELKAYYRQGYATDVDTIGIENGA
;
A
#
# COMPACT_ATOMS: atom_id res chain seq x y z
N MET A 1 -3.23 46.98 39.26
CA MET A 1 -1.89 46.37 39.12
C MET A 1 -1.87 45.60 37.81
N THR A 2 -1.39 46.24 36.75
CA THR A 2 -1.36 45.71 35.38
C THR A 2 -0.11 44.85 35.22
N ILE A 3 -0.28 43.54 34.99
CA ILE A 3 0.85 42.63 34.75
C ILE A 3 0.94 42.36 33.25
N HIS A 4 1.98 42.90 32.64
CA HIS A 4 2.40 42.66 31.26
C HIS A 4 2.92 41.22 31.11
N PHE A 5 2.14 40.33 30.49
CA PHE A 5 2.65 39.04 29.99
C PHE A 5 3.08 39.18 28.53
N GLY A 6 4.10 40.01 28.32
CA GLY A 6 4.84 40.02 27.08
C GLY A 6 5.84 38.87 27.07
N LYS A 7 5.77 38.03 26.03
CA LYS A 7 6.82 37.11 25.57
C LYS A 7 7.07 35.90 26.48
N LEU A 8 6.22 34.88 26.39
CA LEU A 8 6.63 33.52 26.75
C LEU A 8 6.17 32.52 25.66
N ALA A 9 7.15 31.75 25.17
CA ALA A 9 7.02 30.49 24.44
C ALA A 9 6.63 30.51 22.95
N LEU A 10 7.44 31.16 22.11
CA LEU A 10 7.57 30.81 20.68
C LEU A 10 8.59 29.67 20.47
N ALA A 11 8.43 28.54 21.18
CA ALA A 11 9.39 27.43 21.12
C ALA A 11 8.74 26.04 21.11
N LEU A 12 7.49 25.93 20.64
CA LEU A 12 6.80 24.65 20.47
C LEU A 12 6.59 24.25 18.99
N GLY A 13 6.99 25.12 18.04
CA GLY A 13 6.74 24.90 16.61
C GLY A 13 7.82 24.09 15.87
N THR A 14 9.02 23.94 16.43
CA THR A 14 10.15 23.30 15.74
C THR A 14 10.30 21.80 16.01
N LEU A 15 9.50 21.22 16.91
CA LEU A 15 9.60 19.80 17.25
C LEU A 15 8.77 18.87 16.32
N LEU A 16 7.90 19.42 15.46
CA LEU A 16 7.06 18.62 14.57
C LEU A 16 7.65 18.38 13.16
N ILE A 17 8.78 19.01 12.82
CA ILE A 17 9.39 18.89 11.48
C ILE A 17 10.35 17.69 11.40
N SER A 18 10.81 17.15 12.53
CA SER A 18 11.78 16.05 12.57
C SER A 18 11.17 14.66 12.31
N SER A 19 9.85 14.48 12.40
CA SER A 19 9.22 13.15 12.28
C SER A 19 9.10 12.61 10.86
N GLN A 20 9.18 13.45 9.82
CA GLN A 20 9.01 12.98 8.43
C GLN A 20 10.30 12.43 7.79
N ALA A 21 11.46 12.70 8.38
CA ALA A 21 12.75 12.30 7.79
C ALA A 21 13.13 10.82 8.05
N LEU A 22 12.54 10.17 9.06
CA LEU A 22 12.96 8.81 9.46
C LEU A 22 12.15 7.66 8.82
N ALA A 23 11.08 7.96 8.08
CA ALA A 23 10.17 6.93 7.57
C ALA A 23 10.60 6.23 6.25
N HIS A 24 11.75 6.60 5.65
CA HIS A 24 12.11 6.19 4.28
C HIS A 24 13.13 5.03 4.19
N ALA A 25 13.44 4.32 5.27
CA ALA A 25 14.63 3.44 5.27
C ALA A 25 14.45 2.10 4.53
N HIS A 26 13.27 1.47 4.55
CA HIS A 26 13.10 0.11 4.00
C HIS A 26 11.69 -0.17 3.46
N HIS A 27 11.40 0.24 2.22
CA HIS A 27 10.17 -0.13 1.50
C HIS A 27 10.25 -1.49 0.80
N SER A 28 11.41 -2.16 0.85
CA SER A 28 11.64 -3.44 0.20
C SER A 28 11.59 -4.56 1.22
N HIS A 29 10.85 -5.61 0.90
CA HIS A 29 10.80 -6.84 1.66
C HIS A 29 11.37 -7.98 0.81
N GLY A 30 12.13 -8.87 1.43
CA GLY A 30 12.73 -10.03 0.76
C GLY A 30 13.98 -9.71 -0.07
N LYS A 31 14.42 -10.71 -0.85
CA LYS A 31 15.53 -10.57 -1.80
C LYS A 31 15.04 -9.83 -3.05
N PRO A 32 15.87 -8.99 -3.69
CA PRO A 32 15.54 -8.42 -4.99
C PRO A 32 15.23 -9.51 -6.01
N MET A 33 14.22 -9.27 -6.84
CA MET A 33 13.83 -10.18 -7.91
C MET A 33 14.91 -10.21 -9.00
N THR A 34 15.26 -11.41 -9.45
CA THR A 34 16.04 -11.65 -10.67
C THR A 34 15.28 -11.13 -11.90
N GLU A 35 15.98 -10.91 -13.02
CA GLU A 35 15.34 -10.50 -14.28
C GLU A 35 14.28 -11.52 -14.76
N ALA A 36 14.52 -12.82 -14.53
CA ALA A 36 13.56 -13.87 -14.85
C ALA A 36 12.28 -13.73 -14.01
N GLU A 37 12.41 -13.50 -12.70
CA GLU A 37 11.27 -13.30 -11.80
C GLU A 37 10.51 -12.00 -12.11
N GLN A 38 11.23 -10.91 -12.45
CA GLN A 38 10.59 -9.65 -12.87
C GLN A 38 9.75 -9.82 -14.13
N ARG A 39 10.26 -10.55 -15.13
CA ARG A 39 9.50 -10.90 -16.34
C ARG A 39 8.30 -11.80 -16.02
N ALA A 40 8.49 -12.80 -15.16
CA ALA A 40 7.39 -13.66 -14.74
C ALA A 40 6.28 -12.87 -14.02
N ALA A 41 6.63 -11.93 -13.13
CA ALA A 41 5.67 -11.06 -12.47
C ALA A 41 4.96 -10.07 -13.42
N ALA A 42 5.58 -9.74 -14.55
CA ALA A 42 4.94 -9.01 -15.65
C ALA A 42 4.10 -9.90 -16.58
N GLY A 43 3.96 -11.20 -16.28
CA GLY A 43 3.16 -12.15 -17.05
C GLY A 43 3.90 -12.79 -18.23
N VAL A 44 5.23 -12.74 -18.28
CA VAL A 44 6.05 -13.29 -19.38
C VAL A 44 6.96 -14.41 -18.85
N PHE A 45 6.54 -15.66 -19.03
CA PHE A 45 7.28 -16.86 -18.64
C PHE A 45 6.85 -18.07 -19.49
N ASP A 46 7.67 -19.12 -19.52
CA ASP A 46 7.29 -20.41 -20.13
C ASP A 46 6.61 -21.31 -19.09
N ASP A 47 5.63 -22.11 -19.49
CA ASP A 47 4.91 -23.05 -18.60
C ASP A 47 5.85 -23.96 -17.80
N LYS A 48 6.97 -24.39 -18.39
CA LYS A 48 7.99 -25.23 -17.72
C LYS A 48 8.65 -24.56 -16.51
N GLN A 49 8.47 -23.26 -16.35
CA GLN A 49 9.01 -22.48 -15.23
C GLN A 49 8.04 -22.39 -14.05
N VAL A 50 6.77 -22.79 -14.23
CA VAL A 50 5.77 -22.86 -13.15
C VAL A 50 6.09 -24.04 -12.24
N GLN A 51 6.00 -23.82 -10.93
CA GLN A 51 6.29 -24.82 -9.90
C GLN A 51 5.21 -24.80 -8.83
N ASP A 52 5.02 -25.93 -8.17
CA ASP A 52 4.14 -26.04 -7.01
C ASP A 52 4.63 -25.15 -5.87
N ARG A 53 3.67 -24.64 -5.07
CA ARG A 53 3.93 -23.77 -3.91
C ARG A 53 3.24 -24.33 -2.68
N ALA A 54 3.91 -24.24 -1.54
CA ALA A 54 3.35 -24.64 -0.26
C ALA A 54 2.37 -23.58 0.26
N LEU A 55 1.37 -23.98 1.05
CA LEU A 55 0.44 -23.04 1.69
C LEU A 55 1.16 -22.01 2.58
N SER A 56 2.31 -22.39 3.14
CA SER A 56 3.14 -21.52 3.98
C SER A 56 3.67 -20.27 3.27
N ASP A 57 3.66 -20.24 1.94
CA ASP A 57 3.97 -19.02 1.18
C ASP A 57 2.98 -17.87 1.46
N TRP A 58 1.80 -18.21 2.02
CA TRP A 58 0.77 -17.27 2.43
C TRP A 58 0.56 -17.26 3.96
N ASP A 59 1.46 -17.83 4.76
CA ASP A 59 1.35 -17.80 6.23
C ASP A 59 1.29 -16.34 6.73
N GLY A 60 0.37 -16.08 7.66
CA GLY A 60 0.17 -14.78 8.29
C GLY A 60 -1.28 -14.32 8.30
N VAL A 61 -1.46 -13.06 8.72
CA VAL A 61 -2.76 -12.39 8.79
C VAL A 61 -2.87 -11.36 7.67
N TRP A 62 -3.90 -11.50 6.84
CA TRP A 62 -4.13 -10.70 5.65
C TRP A 62 -5.42 -9.91 5.78
N GLN A 63 -5.34 -8.62 5.51
CA GLN A 63 -6.49 -7.73 5.56
C GLN A 63 -7.01 -7.44 4.14
N SER A 64 -8.33 -7.46 3.97
CA SER A 64 -8.98 -6.97 2.76
C SER A 64 -8.64 -5.49 2.52
N VAL A 65 -8.40 -5.16 1.26
CA VAL A 65 -8.18 -3.76 0.82
C VAL A 65 -9.49 -3.04 0.48
N TYR A 66 -10.62 -3.76 0.49
CA TYR A 66 -11.92 -3.18 0.13
C TYR A 66 -12.35 -2.02 1.04
N PRO A 67 -12.16 -2.08 2.38
CA PRO A 67 -12.49 -0.95 3.25
C PRO A 67 -11.74 0.34 2.88
N TYR A 68 -10.47 0.25 2.44
CA TYR A 68 -9.69 1.41 1.99
C TYR A 68 -10.20 2.00 0.67
N LEU A 69 -10.78 1.16 -0.20
CA LEU A 69 -11.47 1.65 -1.39
C LEU A 69 -12.75 2.42 -1.03
N LEU A 70 -13.50 1.93 -0.03
CA LEU A 70 -14.74 2.54 0.44
C LEU A 70 -14.49 3.86 1.18
N SER A 71 -13.48 3.92 2.03
CA SER A 71 -13.08 5.14 2.77
C SER A 71 -12.52 6.24 1.85
N GLY A 72 -12.00 5.86 0.67
CA GLY A 72 -11.34 6.76 -0.27
C GLY A 72 -9.82 6.85 -0.07
N ASP A 73 -9.24 6.08 0.85
CA ASP A 73 -7.78 6.06 1.09
C ASP A 73 -6.98 5.60 -0.14
N LEU A 74 -7.60 4.85 -1.05
CA LEU A 74 -6.99 4.44 -2.32
C LEU A 74 -7.13 5.48 -3.46
N ASP A 75 -7.82 6.60 -3.25
CA ASP A 75 -8.02 7.61 -4.30
C ASP A 75 -6.71 8.18 -4.88
N PRO A 76 -5.63 8.42 -4.09
CA PRO A 76 -4.33 8.80 -4.64
C PRO A 76 -3.75 7.76 -5.62
N VAL A 77 -3.98 6.47 -5.39
CA VAL A 77 -3.52 5.38 -6.28
C VAL A 77 -4.22 5.46 -7.63
N PHE A 78 -5.54 5.69 -7.64
CA PHE A 78 -6.31 5.78 -8.89
C PHE A 78 -5.97 7.04 -9.69
N LYS A 79 -5.72 8.17 -9.00
CA LYS A 79 -5.21 9.40 -9.63
C LYS A 79 -3.87 9.14 -10.32
N GLN A 80 -2.92 8.53 -9.61
CA GLN A 80 -1.60 8.23 -10.18
C GLN A 80 -1.70 7.25 -11.36
N LYS A 81 -2.60 6.26 -11.31
CA LYS A 81 -2.84 5.32 -12.42
C LYS A 81 -3.40 6.04 -13.66
N ALA A 82 -4.40 6.92 -13.51
CA ALA A 82 -4.93 7.74 -14.60
C ALA A 82 -3.90 8.76 -15.12
N GLU A 83 -2.95 9.17 -14.28
CA GLU A 83 -1.85 10.03 -14.71
C GLU A 83 -0.86 9.30 -15.60
N LYS A 84 -0.54 8.05 -15.26
CA LYS A 84 0.37 7.18 -16.00
C LYS A 84 -0.25 6.63 -17.29
N ASP A 85 -1.53 6.27 -17.24
CA ASP A 85 -2.29 5.75 -18.37
C ASP A 85 -3.51 6.64 -18.62
N LYS A 86 -3.45 7.42 -19.69
CA LYS A 86 -4.50 8.38 -20.09
C LYS A 86 -5.70 7.72 -20.76
N SER A 87 -5.68 6.40 -20.98
CA SER A 87 -6.81 5.67 -21.59
C SER A 87 -8.01 5.49 -20.65
N LYS A 88 -7.80 5.69 -19.33
CA LYS A 88 -8.85 5.55 -18.32
C LYS A 88 -8.91 6.77 -17.41
N THR A 89 -10.12 7.16 -17.08
CA THR A 89 -10.40 8.17 -16.04
C THR A 89 -10.24 7.58 -14.64
N VAL A 90 -10.09 8.44 -13.64
CA VAL A 90 -10.05 8.03 -12.22
C VAL A 90 -11.32 7.27 -11.83
N ALA A 91 -12.48 7.70 -12.34
CA ALA A 91 -13.76 7.06 -12.06
C ALA A 91 -13.83 5.63 -12.63
N GLU A 92 -13.38 5.42 -13.87
CA GLU A 92 -13.33 4.09 -14.48
C GLU A 92 -12.36 3.15 -13.75
N LEU A 93 -11.20 3.66 -13.33
CA LEU A 93 -10.25 2.89 -12.51
C LEU A 93 -10.85 2.52 -11.15
N LYS A 94 -11.48 3.48 -10.46
CA LYS A 94 -12.13 3.21 -9.17
C LYS A 94 -13.27 2.20 -9.31
N ALA A 95 -14.04 2.25 -10.40
CA ALA A 95 -15.09 1.28 -10.69
C ALA A 95 -14.52 -0.13 -10.94
N TYR A 96 -13.47 -0.24 -11.75
CA TYR A 96 -12.76 -1.49 -12.00
C TYR A 96 -12.26 -2.15 -10.70
N TYR A 97 -11.55 -1.39 -9.86
CA TYR A 97 -11.05 -1.91 -8.59
C TYR A 97 -12.17 -2.15 -7.56
N ARG A 98 -13.28 -1.41 -7.60
CA ARG A 98 -14.45 -1.68 -6.76
C ARG A 98 -15.04 -3.05 -7.06
N GLN A 99 -15.14 -3.40 -8.34
CA GLN A 99 -15.62 -4.72 -8.75
C GLN A 99 -14.63 -5.83 -8.34
N GLY A 100 -13.32 -5.58 -8.49
CA GLY A 100 -12.29 -6.57 -8.17
C GLY A 100 -12.07 -6.80 -6.67
N TYR A 101 -12.25 -5.78 -5.82
CA TYR A 101 -11.98 -5.87 -4.39
C TYR A 101 -13.22 -6.18 -3.53
N ALA A 102 -14.44 -6.05 -4.06
CA ALA A 102 -15.64 -6.27 -3.28
C ALA A 102 -15.69 -7.68 -2.68
N THR A 103 -15.76 -7.74 -1.35
CA THR A 103 -15.84 -8.97 -0.55
C THR A 103 -16.45 -8.64 0.81
N ASP A 104 -17.07 -9.62 1.46
CA ASP A 104 -17.50 -9.59 2.87
C ASP A 104 -16.47 -10.23 3.82
N VAL A 105 -15.38 -10.80 3.28
CA VAL A 105 -14.25 -11.34 4.04
C VAL A 105 -13.27 -10.21 4.36
N ASP A 106 -13.29 -9.73 5.60
CA ASP A 106 -12.42 -8.64 6.06
C ASP A 106 -10.98 -9.09 6.37
N THR A 107 -10.81 -10.30 6.88
CA THR A 107 -9.51 -10.83 7.34
C THR A 107 -9.40 -12.32 7.02
N ILE A 108 -8.22 -12.72 6.57
CA ILE A 108 -7.84 -14.13 6.35
C ILE A 108 -6.61 -14.40 7.21
N GLY A 109 -6.70 -15.37 8.12
CA GLY A 109 -5.54 -15.92 8.83
C GLY A 109 -5.17 -17.26 8.23
N ILE A 110 -3.88 -17.48 7.96
CA ILE A 110 -3.35 -18.75 7.46
C ILE A 110 -2.19 -19.13 8.37
N GLU A 111 -2.33 -20.24 9.09
CA GLU A 111 -1.28 -20.73 9.99
C GLU A 111 -1.33 -22.27 10.04
N ASN A 112 -0.16 -22.91 10.10
CA ASN A 112 -0.04 -24.37 10.27
C ASN A 112 -0.76 -25.21 9.19
N GLY A 113 -0.97 -24.64 7.99
CA GLY A 113 -1.59 -25.35 6.88
C GLY A 113 -3.13 -25.41 6.93
N ALA A 114 -3.78 -24.56 7.73
CA ALA A 114 -5.23 -24.41 7.81
C ALA A 114 -5.67 -22.95 7.97
#